data_AF-A0A1X0R251-F1
#
_entry.id   AF-A0A1X0R251-F1
#
_cell.length_a   1.000
_cell.length_b   1.000
_cell.length_c   1.000
_cell.angle_alpha   90.00
_cell.angle_beta   90.00
_cell.angle_gamma   90.00
#
_symmetry.space_group_name_H-M   'P 1'
#
loop_
_entity.id
_entity.type
_entity.pdbx_description
1 polymer ?
#
loop_
_entity_poly.entity_id
_entity_poly.type
_entity_poly.pdbx_seq_one_letter_code
_entity_poly.pdbx_strand_id
1 'polypeptide(L)'
;MALENMDGCQEFNIFQHTPQQRAQPTIALASDKASAVTSASTYSVDGMWTDPTAILRTKIEALNKQRRDKKHAVGRLFSLPLSKYIFLSTRIRVSIREIRGSLNQISRLLYTPLSPFKLYRIDKSISYSNVLMEENFQLKESICDIDSIKDSIIQKKHVSVDLHVNLLNALQVIYASNQLLNSINDSISTKYDSNNKEHEDKLLQLWNKLIPNKSLQSRVTKQWVEIGFQGNDPATDFRGMGIQGLDDLLFFAEHYPAHARSILEHANDPLQWYPFAIVGINITKFNYQLVESKKLQLYLFEYGTDERAFQEFYCYLFYKFDQFWMFTVMEFETSKAIFDVNTR
;
A
#
# COMPACT_ATOMS: atom_id res chain seq x y z
N MET A 1 -11.83 -1.60 35.79
CA MET A 1 -13.00 -0.89 35.25
C MET A 1 -12.50 0.42 34.68
N ALA A 2 -12.90 0.73 33.43
CA ALA A 2 -12.47 1.84 32.58
C ALA A 2 -11.13 1.64 31.84
N LEU A 3 -11.09 0.71 30.87
CA LEU A 3 -10.28 0.77 29.64
C LEU A 3 -10.86 -0.18 28.55
N GLU A 4 -12.20 -0.26 28.43
CA GLU A 4 -12.88 -1.14 27.46
C GLU A 4 -13.57 -0.42 26.30
N ASN A 5 -13.59 0.92 26.26
CA ASN A 5 -14.28 1.66 25.20
C ASN A 5 -13.34 2.69 24.58
N MET A 6 -12.61 2.33 23.52
CA MET A 6 -12.25 3.26 22.46
C MET A 6 -12.17 2.51 21.12
N ASP A 7 -12.99 2.99 20.20
CA ASP A 7 -13.37 2.40 18.93
C ASP A 7 -12.20 2.20 17.95
N GLY A 8 -11.93 0.94 17.58
CA GLY A 8 -11.08 0.59 16.45
C GLY A 8 -11.68 0.93 15.08
N CYS A 9 -12.93 1.41 15.03
CA CYS A 9 -13.61 1.82 13.80
C CYS A 9 -13.24 3.24 13.33
N GLN A 10 -12.56 4.06 14.14
CA GLN A 10 -12.24 5.45 13.77
C GLN A 10 -10.99 5.62 12.90
N GLU A 11 -10.05 4.67 12.88
CA GLU A 11 -8.82 4.81 12.07
C GLU A 11 -9.00 4.55 10.56
N PHE A 12 -10.11 3.93 10.15
CA PHE A 12 -10.45 3.73 8.73
C PHE A 12 -11.15 4.96 8.10
N ASN A 13 -11.50 5.98 8.89
CA ASN A 13 -12.22 7.17 8.41
C ASN A 13 -11.36 8.23 7.70
N ILE A 14 -10.04 8.01 7.56
CA ILE A 14 -9.12 9.01 6.96
C ILE A 14 -9.52 9.35 5.51
N PHE A 15 -10.19 8.43 4.83
CA PHE A 15 -10.53 8.54 3.41
C PHE A 15 -12.03 8.76 3.11
N GLN A 16 -12.89 8.84 4.14
CA GLN A 16 -14.35 8.96 3.99
C GLN A 16 -14.86 10.40 3.75
N HIS A 17 -13.98 11.40 3.68
CA HIS A 17 -14.38 12.80 3.42
C HIS A 17 -13.91 13.28 2.04
N THR A 18 -14.84 13.30 1.08
CA THR A 18 -14.71 14.03 -0.18
C THR A 18 -14.67 15.54 0.11
N PRO A 19 -13.68 16.31 -0.39
CA PRO A 19 -13.72 17.76 -0.28
C PRO A 19 -14.69 18.33 -1.32
N GLN A 20 -15.87 18.75 -0.87
CA GLN A 20 -16.63 19.79 -1.57
C GLN A 20 -15.81 21.08 -1.63
N GLN A 21 -15.91 21.73 -2.79
CA GLN A 21 -15.25 22.96 -3.20
C GLN A 21 -15.17 24.03 -2.10
N ARG A 22 -13.98 24.59 -1.86
CA ARG A 22 -13.85 25.95 -1.33
C ARG A 22 -12.67 26.68 -2.00
N ALA A 23 -13.00 27.86 -2.50
CA ALA A 23 -12.18 28.73 -3.33
C ALA A 23 -10.95 29.30 -2.58
N GLN A 24 -9.89 29.55 -3.35
CA GLN A 24 -8.71 30.32 -2.95
C GLN A 24 -9.02 31.82 -2.90
N PRO A 25 -8.32 32.60 -2.04
CA PRO A 25 -8.06 34.00 -2.29
C PRO A 25 -6.62 34.25 -2.76
N THR A 26 -6.55 35.00 -3.84
CA THR A 26 -5.41 35.65 -4.50
C THR A 26 -4.64 36.60 -3.58
N ILE A 27 -3.30 36.60 -3.60
CA ILE A 27 -2.47 37.77 -3.23
C ILE A 27 -1.26 37.88 -4.18
N ALA A 28 -0.97 39.14 -4.52
CA ALA A 28 -0.27 39.67 -5.67
C ALA A 28 1.28 39.57 -5.65
N LEU A 29 1.85 39.66 -6.85
CA LEU A 29 3.25 39.95 -7.13
C LEU A 29 3.66 41.33 -6.60
N ALA A 30 4.90 41.43 -6.11
CA ALA A 30 5.67 42.66 -6.17
C ALA A 30 7.08 42.35 -6.70
N SER A 31 7.32 42.82 -7.92
CA SER A 31 8.63 43.05 -8.50
C SER A 31 9.30 44.24 -7.79
N ASP A 32 10.62 44.25 -7.67
CA ASP A 32 11.40 45.38 -8.17
C ASP A 32 12.90 45.13 -8.31
N LYS A 33 13.42 45.77 -9.36
CA LYS A 33 14.82 45.84 -9.80
C LYS A 33 15.58 46.89 -8.98
N ALA A 34 16.90 46.75 -8.87
CA ALA A 34 17.85 47.80 -9.28
C ALA A 34 19.30 47.36 -9.15
N SER A 35 20.04 47.64 -10.22
CA SER A 35 21.50 47.58 -10.34
C SER A 35 22.08 48.97 -10.07
N ALA A 36 23.25 49.08 -9.44
CA ALA A 36 24.27 50.11 -9.78
C ALA A 36 25.60 49.86 -9.05
N VAL A 37 26.65 50.12 -9.82
CA VAL A 37 28.10 50.05 -9.60
C VAL A 37 28.60 51.27 -8.79
N THR A 38 29.69 51.21 -8.00
CA THR A 38 31.06 51.78 -8.28
C THR A 38 31.99 51.83 -7.03
N SER A 39 33.17 51.21 -7.19
CA SER A 39 34.55 51.53 -6.74
C SER A 39 34.98 51.91 -5.30
N ALA A 40 36.08 51.23 -4.91
CA ALA A 40 37.30 51.67 -4.19
C ALA A 40 37.35 51.57 -2.65
N SER A 41 38.10 50.58 -2.13
CA SER A 41 39.47 50.78 -1.63
C SER A 41 40.08 49.46 -1.14
N THR A 42 41.36 49.29 -1.44
CA THR A 42 42.21 48.16 -1.06
C THR A 42 42.53 48.15 0.43
N TYR A 43 42.22 47.05 1.12
CA TYR A 43 42.97 46.61 2.30
C TYR A 43 43.25 45.11 2.17
N SER A 44 44.55 44.80 2.14
CA SER A 44 45.06 43.43 2.17
C SER A 44 44.89 42.86 3.57
N VAL A 45 44.19 41.74 3.70
CA VAL A 45 44.32 40.82 4.83
C VAL A 45 44.38 39.40 4.25
N ASP A 46 45.58 38.84 4.28
CA ASP A 46 45.84 37.42 4.12
C ASP A 46 45.03 36.61 5.13
N GLY A 47 44.24 35.65 4.65
CA GLY A 47 43.46 34.76 5.52
C GLY A 47 42.46 33.90 4.75
N MET A 48 42.90 32.72 4.31
CA MET A 48 42.10 31.53 4.00
C MET A 48 40.70 31.75 3.40
N TRP A 49 40.62 32.11 2.12
CA TRP A 49 39.40 31.88 1.34
C TRP A 49 39.36 30.42 0.90
N THR A 50 38.65 29.58 1.66
CA THR A 50 38.25 28.27 1.16
C THR A 50 37.18 28.48 0.08
N ASP A 51 37.42 27.97 -1.12
CA ASP A 51 36.52 28.11 -2.28
C ASP A 51 35.09 27.66 -1.90
N PRO A 52 34.10 28.58 -1.82
CA PRO A 52 32.73 28.24 -1.46
C PRO A 52 32.11 27.20 -2.41
N THR A 53 32.57 27.18 -3.66
CA THR A 53 32.18 26.22 -4.69
C THR A 53 32.72 24.82 -4.43
N ALA A 54 33.90 24.71 -3.81
CA ALA A 54 34.47 23.44 -3.37
C ALA A 54 33.70 22.90 -2.16
N ILE A 55 33.39 23.74 -1.17
CA ILE A 55 32.59 23.34 0.01
C ILE A 55 31.20 22.86 -0.39
N LEU A 56 30.53 23.57 -1.32
CA LEU A 56 29.24 23.16 -1.86
C LEU A 56 29.33 21.85 -2.66
N ARG A 57 30.37 21.66 -3.50
CA ARG A 57 30.60 20.39 -4.19
C ARG A 57 30.83 19.25 -3.23
N THR A 58 31.65 19.43 -2.20
CA THR A 58 31.91 18.41 -1.18
C THR A 58 30.66 18.08 -0.37
N LYS A 59 29.82 19.08 -0.04
CA LYS A 59 28.51 18.85 0.59
C LYS A 59 27.54 18.09 -0.32
N ILE A 60 27.46 18.46 -1.61
CA ILE A 60 26.62 17.78 -2.60
C ILE A 60 27.11 16.34 -2.84
N GLU A 61 28.42 16.12 -2.91
CA GLU A 61 29.02 14.79 -3.03
C GLU A 61 28.81 13.94 -1.78
N ALA A 62 28.90 14.54 -0.58
CA ALA A 62 28.60 13.88 0.68
C ALA A 62 27.11 13.51 0.78
N LEU A 63 26.20 14.40 0.37
CA LEU A 63 24.76 14.12 0.29
C LEU A 63 24.45 13.04 -0.75
N ASN A 64 25.10 13.07 -1.92
CA ASN A 64 24.96 12.04 -2.95
C ASN A 64 25.59 10.70 -2.54
N LYS A 65 26.66 10.71 -1.75
CA LYS A 65 27.27 9.52 -1.15
C LYS A 65 26.35 8.96 -0.06
N GLN A 66 25.83 9.79 0.82
CA GLN A 66 24.83 9.41 1.82
C GLN A 66 23.56 8.87 1.17
N ARG A 67 23.13 9.43 0.02
CA ARG A 67 22.03 8.92 -0.80
C ARG A 67 22.34 7.57 -1.43
N ARG A 68 23.57 7.33 -1.90
CA ARG A 68 24.04 6.03 -2.42
C ARG A 68 24.17 4.98 -1.30
N ASP A 69 24.69 5.36 -0.15
CA ASP A 69 24.86 4.49 1.02
C ASP A 69 23.49 4.16 1.65
N LYS A 70 22.57 5.14 1.72
CA LYS A 70 21.14 4.90 2.04
C LYS A 70 20.51 4.00 0.98
N LYS A 71 20.75 4.17 -0.33
CA LYS A 71 20.26 3.25 -1.39
C LYS A 71 20.74 1.80 -1.20
N HIS A 72 22.00 1.59 -0.79
CA HIS A 72 22.52 0.25 -0.45
C HIS A 72 22.00 -0.29 0.90
N ALA A 73 21.75 0.56 1.90
CA ALA A 73 21.12 0.19 3.17
C ALA A 73 19.63 -0.14 3.00
N VAL A 74 18.93 0.63 2.18
CA VAL A 74 17.55 0.44 1.73
C VAL A 74 17.44 -0.87 0.95
N GLY A 75 18.40 -1.20 0.07
CA GLY A 75 18.49 -2.53 -0.54
C GLY A 75 18.65 -3.69 0.46
N ARG A 76 19.24 -3.45 1.64
CA ARG A 76 19.33 -4.43 2.74
C ARG A 76 18.08 -4.43 3.64
N LEU A 77 17.43 -3.29 3.88
CA LEU A 77 16.12 -3.21 4.55
C LEU A 77 15.00 -3.86 3.72
N PHE A 78 15.06 -3.77 2.39
CA PHE A 78 14.15 -4.47 1.47
C PHE A 78 14.46 -5.97 1.29
N SER A 79 15.59 -6.46 1.83
CA SER A 79 15.87 -7.91 1.92
C SER A 79 15.25 -8.56 3.15
N LEU A 80 14.78 -7.76 4.12
CA LEU A 80 13.96 -8.21 5.22
C LEU A 80 12.50 -8.13 4.78
N PRO A 81 11.69 -9.19 4.97
CA PRO A 81 10.34 -9.21 4.44
C PRO A 81 9.52 -8.08 5.10
N LEU A 82 8.90 -7.23 4.28
CA LEU A 82 8.02 -6.11 4.67
C LEU A 82 7.08 -6.47 5.84
N SER A 83 6.71 -7.75 5.91
CA SER A 83 6.04 -8.43 7.03
C SER A 83 6.59 -8.12 8.43
N LYS A 84 7.89 -7.86 8.64
CA LYS A 84 8.43 -7.53 9.97
C LYS A 84 8.17 -6.07 10.37
N TYR A 85 8.01 -5.18 9.40
CA TYR A 85 7.88 -3.75 9.62
C TYR A 85 6.43 -3.33 9.88
N ILE A 86 5.46 -3.97 9.20
CA ILE A 86 4.03 -3.64 9.35
C ILE A 86 3.36 -4.44 10.49
N PHE A 87 3.90 -5.62 10.87
CA PHE A 87 3.34 -6.42 11.98
C PHE A 87 3.51 -5.80 13.38
N LEU A 88 4.33 -4.75 13.52
CA LEU A 88 4.52 -4.07 14.79
C LEU A 88 3.49 -2.96 15.05
N SER A 89 2.81 -2.43 14.03
CA SER A 89 1.95 -1.24 14.17
C SER A 89 0.47 -1.43 13.87
N THR A 90 -0.02 -2.63 13.54
CA THR A 90 -1.47 -2.86 13.50
C THR A 90 -1.83 -4.25 13.97
N ARG A 91 -2.92 -4.32 14.76
CA ARG A 91 -3.47 -5.52 15.41
C ARG A 91 -4.02 -6.56 14.42
N ILE A 92 -3.25 -6.98 13.42
CA ILE A 92 -3.53 -8.21 12.63
C ILE A 92 -2.89 -9.40 13.35
N ARG A 93 -3.25 -9.60 14.63
CA ARG A 93 -3.08 -10.88 15.30
C ARG A 93 -4.42 -11.59 15.30
N VAL A 94 -4.75 -12.25 14.20
CA VAL A 94 -5.79 -13.28 14.25
C VAL A 94 -5.14 -14.52 14.84
N SER A 95 -5.35 -14.73 16.13
CA SER A 95 -4.83 -15.88 16.87
C SER A 95 -5.37 -17.18 16.26
N ILE A 96 -4.51 -17.89 15.52
CA ILE A 96 -4.75 -19.24 14.93
C ILE A 96 -5.18 -20.28 15.98
N ARG A 97 -4.98 -20.00 17.27
CA ARG A 97 -5.11 -20.94 18.38
C ARG A 97 -6.56 -21.32 18.78
N GLU A 98 -7.58 -20.67 18.23
CA GLU A 98 -8.98 -20.86 18.67
C GLU A 98 -9.84 -21.79 17.80
N ILE A 99 -9.35 -22.25 16.64
CA ILE A 99 -10.14 -23.09 15.71
C ILE A 99 -9.69 -24.55 15.78
N ARG A 100 -9.82 -25.16 16.97
CA ARG A 100 -9.77 -26.62 17.11
C ARG A 100 -11.09 -27.14 17.69
N GLY A 101 -11.72 -28.03 16.92
CA GLY A 101 -13.14 -28.36 16.95
C GLY A 101 -13.77 -27.77 15.68
N SER A 102 -14.70 -28.39 14.95
CA SER A 102 -15.75 -29.28 15.40
C SER A 102 -16.51 -29.85 14.19
N LEU A 103 -17.28 -30.90 14.41
CA LEU A 103 -18.44 -31.26 13.58
C LEU A 103 -19.66 -30.32 13.81
N ASN A 104 -19.67 -29.48 14.86
CA ASN A 104 -20.84 -28.70 15.32
C ASN A 104 -20.72 -27.15 15.26
N GLN A 105 -19.75 -26.58 14.54
CA GLN A 105 -19.53 -25.12 14.55
C GLN A 105 -20.32 -24.34 13.50
N ILE A 106 -20.48 -24.87 12.28
CA ILE A 106 -21.16 -24.15 11.20
C ILE A 106 -22.60 -23.82 11.60
N SER A 107 -23.38 -24.80 12.06
CA SER A 107 -24.77 -24.58 12.47
C SER A 107 -24.90 -23.55 13.60
N ARG A 108 -23.97 -23.52 14.57
CA ARG A 108 -23.98 -22.51 15.66
C ARG A 108 -23.74 -21.08 15.18
N LEU A 109 -23.00 -20.90 14.09
CA LEU A 109 -22.65 -19.58 13.59
C LEU A 109 -23.81 -18.91 12.83
N LEU A 110 -24.74 -19.71 12.31
CA LEU A 110 -25.80 -19.28 11.40
C LEU A 110 -27.08 -18.79 12.11
N TYR A 111 -27.20 -18.84 13.44
CA TYR A 111 -28.48 -18.51 14.13
C TYR A 111 -28.87 -17.02 14.19
N THR A 112 -28.02 -16.10 13.72
CA THR A 112 -28.31 -14.64 13.71
C THR A 112 -27.84 -14.05 12.39
N PRO A 113 -28.19 -12.79 12.05
CA PRO A 113 -27.63 -12.11 10.89
C PRO A 113 -26.11 -12.26 10.85
N LEU A 114 -25.59 -12.55 9.66
CA LEU A 114 -24.19 -12.87 9.43
C LEU A 114 -23.34 -11.62 9.62
N SER A 115 -22.63 -11.54 10.73
CA SER A 115 -21.54 -10.58 10.90
C SER A 115 -20.28 -11.08 10.19
N PRO A 116 -19.31 -10.20 9.87
CA PRO A 116 -18.03 -10.61 9.27
C PRO A 116 -17.30 -11.67 10.09
N PHE A 117 -17.38 -11.59 11.42
CA PHE A 117 -16.79 -12.59 12.31
C PHE A 117 -17.43 -13.97 12.14
N LYS A 118 -18.75 -14.03 11.94
CA LYS A 118 -19.45 -15.30 11.69
C LYS A 118 -19.07 -15.85 10.32
N LEU A 119 -19.06 -15.00 9.28
CA LEU A 119 -18.60 -15.37 7.94
C LEU A 119 -17.18 -15.93 7.96
N TYR A 120 -16.26 -15.25 8.64
CA TYR A 120 -14.87 -15.71 8.80
C TYR A 120 -14.77 -17.07 9.48
N ARG A 121 -15.57 -17.30 10.53
CA ARG A 121 -15.58 -18.60 11.21
C ARG A 121 -16.19 -19.71 10.34
N ILE A 122 -17.20 -19.41 9.53
CA ILE A 122 -17.77 -20.36 8.57
C ILE A 122 -16.75 -20.70 7.49
N ASP A 123 -16.11 -19.70 6.87
CA ASP A 123 -15.04 -19.87 5.88
C ASP A 123 -13.92 -20.76 6.41
N LYS A 124 -13.43 -20.47 7.62
CA LYS A 124 -12.41 -21.29 8.30
C LYS A 124 -12.91 -22.71 8.57
N SER A 125 -14.16 -22.87 9.00
CA SER A 125 -14.74 -24.18 9.27
C SER A 125 -14.88 -25.03 8.01
N ILE A 126 -15.17 -24.43 6.86
CA ILE A 126 -15.19 -25.12 5.56
C ILE A 126 -13.75 -25.46 5.14
N SER A 127 -12.86 -24.46 5.16
CA SER A 127 -11.47 -24.56 4.73
C SER A 127 -10.67 -25.67 5.43
N TYR A 128 -10.90 -25.89 6.72
CA TYR A 128 -10.19 -26.89 7.52
C TYR A 128 -10.96 -28.20 7.72
N SER A 129 -12.15 -28.35 7.13
CA SER A 129 -12.90 -29.59 7.31
C SER A 129 -12.39 -30.70 6.41
N ASN A 130 -11.94 -31.80 7.01
CA ASN A 130 -11.63 -33.03 6.28
C ASN A 130 -12.85 -33.68 5.60
N VAL A 131 -14.07 -33.22 5.91
CA VAL A 131 -15.32 -33.75 5.32
C VAL A 131 -15.79 -32.88 4.14
N LEU A 132 -15.42 -31.59 4.13
CA LEU A 132 -15.88 -30.61 3.13
C LEU A 132 -14.76 -30.24 2.14
N MET A 133 -13.84 -31.16 1.89
CA MET A 133 -12.68 -30.90 1.02
C MET A 133 -13.12 -30.60 -0.42
N GLU A 134 -14.11 -31.32 -0.92
CA GLU A 134 -14.68 -31.13 -2.26
C GLU A 134 -15.36 -29.76 -2.38
N GLU A 135 -16.24 -29.43 -1.42
CA GLU A 135 -16.94 -28.14 -1.41
C GLU A 135 -15.97 -26.97 -1.30
N ASN A 136 -14.93 -27.11 -0.47
CA ASN A 136 -13.87 -26.10 -0.36
C ASN A 136 -13.06 -25.96 -1.65
N PHE A 137 -12.89 -27.04 -2.41
CA PHE A 137 -12.25 -27.00 -3.72
C PHE A 137 -13.15 -26.27 -4.74
N GLN A 138 -14.41 -26.68 -4.85
CA GLN A 138 -15.40 -26.10 -5.77
C GLN A 138 -15.64 -24.61 -5.51
N LEU A 139 -15.64 -24.16 -4.24
CA LEU A 139 -15.76 -22.74 -3.88
C LEU A 139 -14.60 -21.86 -4.39
N LYS A 140 -13.50 -22.45 -4.87
CA LYS A 140 -12.34 -21.73 -5.42
C LYS A 140 -12.28 -21.75 -6.94
N GLU A 141 -13.08 -22.59 -7.59
CA GLU A 141 -13.16 -22.66 -9.04
C GLU A 141 -13.78 -21.38 -9.62
N SER A 142 -13.48 -21.08 -10.87
CA SER A 142 -13.98 -19.88 -11.56
C SER A 142 -15.50 -19.91 -11.74
N ILE A 143 -16.08 -21.10 -11.92
CA ILE A 143 -17.52 -21.31 -12.06
C ILE A 143 -17.96 -22.31 -10.99
N CYS A 144 -19.01 -21.97 -10.26
CA CYS A 144 -19.45 -22.75 -9.11
C CYS A 144 -20.98 -22.78 -9.02
N ASP A 145 -21.56 -23.96 -8.77
CA ASP A 145 -22.96 -24.11 -8.37
C ASP A 145 -23.07 -24.07 -6.85
N ILE A 146 -23.35 -22.88 -6.32
CA ILE A 146 -23.43 -22.63 -4.89
C ILE A 146 -24.59 -23.41 -4.25
N ASP A 147 -25.69 -23.62 -4.97
CA ASP A 147 -26.84 -24.35 -4.45
C ASP A 147 -26.52 -25.84 -4.26
N SER A 148 -25.83 -26.45 -5.23
CA SER A 148 -25.31 -27.81 -5.10
C SER A 148 -24.35 -27.95 -3.92
N ILE A 149 -23.43 -26.99 -3.73
CA ILE A 149 -22.52 -27.00 -2.58
C ILE A 149 -23.28 -26.88 -1.26
N LYS A 150 -24.23 -25.96 -1.19
CA LYS A 150 -25.09 -25.77 -0.01
C LYS A 150 -25.79 -27.08 0.36
N ASP A 151 -26.42 -27.75 -0.60
CA ASP A 151 -27.13 -29.01 -0.38
C ASP A 151 -26.19 -30.13 0.09
N SER A 152 -24.99 -30.22 -0.50
CA SER A 152 -23.97 -31.17 -0.05
C SER A 152 -23.50 -30.91 1.39
N ILE A 153 -23.29 -29.64 1.77
CA ILE A 153 -22.94 -29.26 3.15
C ILE A 153 -24.08 -29.61 4.11
N ILE A 154 -25.33 -29.34 3.73
CA ILE A 154 -26.52 -29.69 4.53
C ILE A 154 -26.55 -31.19 4.81
N GLN A 155 -26.33 -32.01 3.79
CA GLN A 155 -26.30 -33.48 3.93
C GLN A 155 -25.14 -33.95 4.81
N LYS A 156 -23.91 -33.48 4.54
CA LYS A 156 -22.69 -33.93 5.25
C LYS A 156 -22.58 -33.43 6.69
N LYS A 157 -23.21 -32.29 7.02
CA LYS A 157 -23.13 -31.65 8.35
C LYS A 157 -24.44 -31.64 9.11
N HIS A 158 -25.51 -32.18 8.54
CA HIS A 158 -26.85 -32.20 9.12
C HIS A 158 -27.30 -30.80 9.57
N VAL A 159 -27.17 -29.81 8.68
CA VAL A 159 -27.52 -28.42 8.98
C VAL A 159 -29.03 -28.25 9.02
N SER A 160 -29.54 -27.66 10.11
CA SER A 160 -30.97 -27.43 10.32
C SER A 160 -31.57 -26.49 9.27
N VAL A 161 -32.83 -26.73 8.89
CA VAL A 161 -33.53 -26.04 7.79
C VAL A 161 -33.62 -24.53 7.99
N ASP A 162 -33.82 -24.08 9.23
CA ASP A 162 -33.85 -22.66 9.61
C ASP A 162 -32.53 -21.92 9.32
N LEU A 163 -31.43 -22.65 9.12
CA LEU A 163 -30.11 -22.09 8.87
C LEU A 163 -29.70 -22.08 7.39
N HIS A 164 -30.51 -22.66 6.50
CA HIS A 164 -30.13 -22.84 5.09
C HIS A 164 -29.94 -21.51 4.35
N VAL A 165 -30.76 -20.50 4.64
CA VAL A 165 -30.63 -19.15 4.06
C VAL A 165 -29.30 -18.52 4.48
N ASN A 166 -28.95 -18.61 5.76
CA ASN A 166 -27.69 -18.06 6.25
C ASN A 166 -26.49 -18.85 5.71
N LEU A 167 -26.61 -20.17 5.51
CA LEU A 167 -25.56 -20.93 4.85
C LEU A 167 -25.36 -20.46 3.40
N LEU A 168 -26.44 -20.30 2.63
CA LEU A 168 -26.37 -19.81 1.25
C LEU A 168 -25.70 -18.44 1.18
N ASN A 169 -26.14 -17.49 1.99
CA ASN A 169 -25.55 -16.14 2.05
C ASN A 169 -24.06 -16.20 2.41
N ALA A 170 -23.66 -17.06 3.35
CA ALA A 170 -22.25 -17.22 3.70
C ALA A 170 -21.43 -17.79 2.54
N LEU A 171 -21.95 -18.80 1.85
CA LEU A 171 -21.26 -19.42 0.70
C LEU A 171 -21.10 -18.44 -0.45
N GLN A 172 -22.09 -17.59 -0.73
CA GLN A 172 -21.99 -16.53 -1.73
C GLN A 172 -20.85 -15.56 -1.45
N VAL A 173 -20.73 -15.07 -0.21
CA VAL A 173 -19.67 -14.13 0.17
C VAL A 173 -18.29 -14.82 0.19
N ILE A 174 -18.21 -16.08 0.63
CA ILE A 174 -16.96 -16.85 0.59
C ILE A 174 -16.50 -17.08 -0.84
N TYR A 175 -17.43 -17.48 -1.72
CA TYR A 175 -17.17 -17.67 -3.14
C TYR A 175 -16.71 -16.36 -3.80
N ALA A 176 -17.41 -15.24 -3.57
CA ALA A 176 -17.02 -13.92 -4.07
C ALA A 176 -15.61 -13.54 -3.63
N SER A 177 -15.25 -13.79 -2.36
CA SER A 177 -13.88 -13.57 -1.89
C SER A 177 -12.83 -14.45 -2.57
N ASN A 178 -13.17 -15.68 -2.95
CA ASN A 178 -12.26 -16.53 -3.71
C ASN A 178 -12.13 -16.04 -5.16
N GLN A 179 -13.21 -15.56 -5.77
CA GLN A 179 -13.18 -14.96 -7.09
C GLN A 179 -12.34 -13.68 -7.12
N LEU A 180 -12.41 -12.85 -6.07
CA LEU A 180 -11.49 -11.72 -5.92
C LEU A 180 -10.02 -12.17 -5.96
N LEU A 181 -9.65 -13.19 -5.19
CA LEU A 181 -8.28 -13.72 -5.21
C LEU A 181 -7.89 -14.24 -6.60
N ASN A 182 -8.80 -14.90 -7.32
CA ASN A 182 -8.56 -15.35 -8.69
C ASN A 182 -8.33 -14.16 -9.64
N SER A 183 -9.15 -13.12 -9.58
CA SER A 183 -8.97 -11.91 -10.42
C SER A 183 -7.62 -11.22 -10.16
N ILE A 184 -7.21 -11.13 -8.88
CA ILE A 184 -5.92 -10.56 -8.51
C ILE A 184 -4.77 -11.43 -9.04
N ASN A 185 -4.90 -12.76 -8.97
CA ASN A 185 -3.92 -13.69 -9.54
C ASN A 185 -3.77 -13.52 -11.06
N ASP A 186 -4.88 -13.35 -11.77
CA ASP A 186 -4.88 -13.13 -13.21
C ASP A 186 -4.19 -11.80 -13.56
N SER A 187 -4.49 -10.74 -12.81
CA SER A 187 -3.87 -9.42 -12.97
C SER A 187 -2.37 -9.42 -12.64
N ILE A 188 -1.96 -10.09 -11.56
CA ILE A 188 -0.54 -10.27 -11.21
C ILE A 188 0.21 -11.08 -12.27
N SER A 189 -0.44 -12.08 -12.86
CA SER A 189 0.14 -12.93 -13.91
C SER A 189 0.20 -12.23 -15.26
N THR A 190 -0.64 -11.21 -15.47
CA THR A 190 -0.66 -10.39 -16.70
C THR A 190 0.53 -9.46 -16.70
N LYS A 191 1.52 -9.77 -17.56
CA LYS A 191 2.72 -8.95 -17.71
C LYS A 191 2.37 -7.60 -18.35
N TYR A 192 3.01 -6.55 -17.87
CA TYR A 192 3.04 -5.28 -18.58
C TYR A 192 3.58 -5.49 -20.01
N ASP A 193 2.94 -4.86 -20.99
CA ASP A 193 3.28 -4.97 -22.41
C ASP A 193 3.27 -3.57 -23.02
N SER A 194 4.43 -3.11 -23.47
CA SER A 194 4.59 -1.79 -24.07
C SER A 194 3.94 -1.65 -25.45
N ASN A 195 3.48 -2.76 -26.05
CA ASN A 195 2.67 -2.74 -27.28
C ASN A 195 1.16 -2.72 -26.98
N ASN A 196 0.76 -2.97 -25.73
CA ASN A 196 -0.63 -2.84 -25.32
C ASN A 196 -0.94 -1.39 -24.97
N LYS A 197 -1.80 -0.77 -25.78
CA LYS A 197 -2.20 0.62 -25.59
C LYS A 197 -2.83 0.90 -24.23
N GLU A 198 -3.62 -0.02 -23.68
CA GLU A 198 -4.25 0.16 -22.37
C GLU A 198 -3.21 0.23 -21.25
N HIS A 199 -2.18 -0.62 -21.32
CA HIS A 199 -1.09 -0.62 -20.33
C HIS A 199 -0.29 0.69 -20.38
N GLU A 200 0.04 1.15 -21.60
CA GLU A 200 0.75 2.42 -21.82
C GLU A 200 -0.10 3.62 -21.38
N ASP A 201 -1.41 3.62 -21.66
CA ASP A 201 -2.33 4.67 -21.24
C ASP A 201 -2.45 4.73 -19.72
N LYS A 202 -2.53 3.59 -19.02
CA LYS A 202 -2.50 3.53 -17.54
C LYS A 202 -1.20 4.11 -16.97
N LEU A 203 -0.06 3.75 -17.56
CA LEU A 203 1.25 4.24 -17.10
C LEU A 203 1.42 5.75 -17.32
N LEU A 204 0.96 6.27 -18.45
CA LEU A 204 0.96 7.70 -18.72
C LEU A 204 0.00 8.46 -17.79
N GLN A 205 -1.18 7.89 -17.51
CA GLN A 205 -2.10 8.46 -16.54
C GLN A 205 -1.48 8.55 -15.15
N LEU A 206 -0.80 7.49 -14.69
CA LEU A 206 -0.10 7.50 -13.41
C LEU A 206 0.89 8.68 -13.32
N TRP A 207 1.70 8.89 -14.36
CA TRP A 207 2.60 10.03 -14.44
C TRP A 207 1.86 11.36 -14.30
N ASN A 208 0.81 11.57 -15.10
CA ASN A 208 0.07 12.83 -15.13
C ASN A 208 -0.65 13.13 -13.80
N LYS A 209 -1.11 12.09 -13.08
CA LYS A 209 -1.75 12.26 -11.77
C LYS A 209 -0.73 12.62 -10.68
N LEU A 210 0.46 12.02 -10.72
CA LEU A 210 1.52 12.27 -9.73
C LEU A 210 2.30 13.55 -9.99
N ILE A 211 2.60 13.87 -11.25
CA ILE A 211 3.37 15.04 -11.68
C ILE A 211 2.57 15.87 -12.72
N PRO A 212 1.49 16.56 -12.30
CA PRO A 212 0.59 17.25 -13.22
C PRO A 212 1.25 18.43 -13.97
N ASN A 213 2.34 18.99 -13.44
CA ASN A 213 2.99 20.19 -13.97
C ASN A 213 4.18 19.91 -14.89
N LYS A 214 4.44 18.64 -15.22
CA LYS A 214 5.59 18.25 -16.07
C LYS A 214 5.18 17.12 -16.98
N SER A 215 5.18 17.36 -18.29
CA SER A 215 4.93 16.30 -19.26
C SER A 215 6.09 15.30 -19.32
N LEU A 216 5.76 14.05 -19.61
CA LEU A 216 6.75 13.02 -19.92
C LEU A 216 7.35 13.29 -21.30
N GLN A 217 8.68 13.33 -21.42
CA GLN A 217 9.38 13.63 -22.68
C GLN A 217 9.30 12.47 -23.68
N SER A 218 9.31 11.25 -23.18
CA SER A 218 9.27 10.02 -23.95
C SER A 218 8.87 8.86 -23.04
N ARG A 219 8.35 7.77 -23.61
CA ARG A 219 8.00 6.57 -22.84
C ARG A 219 9.19 5.97 -22.09
N VAL A 220 10.38 5.97 -22.68
CA VAL A 220 11.63 5.58 -22.01
C VAL A 220 12.42 6.84 -21.69
N THR A 221 12.52 7.19 -20.41
CA THR A 221 13.13 8.45 -19.95
C THR A 221 13.59 8.35 -18.49
N LYS A 222 14.61 9.13 -18.10
CA LYS A 222 15.05 9.22 -16.71
C LYS A 222 13.99 9.80 -15.76
N GLN A 223 12.98 10.47 -16.30
CA GLN A 223 11.92 11.09 -15.49
C GLN A 223 11.19 10.08 -14.59
N TRP A 224 11.08 8.82 -14.99
CA TRP A 224 10.44 7.78 -14.18
C TRP A 224 11.09 7.56 -12.80
N VAL A 225 12.39 7.88 -12.68
CA VAL A 225 13.10 7.85 -11.39
C VAL A 225 12.56 8.90 -10.41
N GLU A 226 11.95 9.98 -10.89
CA GLU A 226 11.34 11.04 -10.06
C GLU A 226 10.10 10.56 -9.29
N ILE A 227 9.40 9.56 -9.83
CA ILE A 227 8.30 8.87 -9.13
C ILE A 227 8.73 7.52 -8.56
N GLY A 228 10.03 7.25 -8.53
CA GLY A 228 10.62 6.14 -7.80
C GLY A 228 10.78 4.83 -8.55
N PHE A 229 10.64 4.77 -9.87
CA PHE A 229 11.01 3.58 -10.67
C PHE A 229 12.55 3.39 -10.71
N GLN A 230 13.03 2.17 -10.97
CA GLN A 230 14.47 1.86 -10.84
C GLN A 230 15.33 2.40 -11.99
N GLY A 231 14.74 2.58 -13.17
CA GLY A 231 15.44 2.98 -14.38
C GLY A 231 14.60 3.85 -15.30
N ASN A 232 15.00 3.89 -16.57
CA ASN A 232 14.32 4.71 -17.57
C ASN A 232 13.04 4.07 -18.12
N ASP A 233 12.79 2.79 -17.82
CA ASP A 233 11.65 2.04 -18.30
C ASP A 233 10.95 1.30 -17.13
N PRO A 234 9.77 1.78 -16.70
CA PRO A 234 8.95 1.13 -15.67
C PRO A 234 8.55 -0.31 -15.98
N ALA A 235 8.53 -0.75 -17.25
CA ALA A 235 8.10 -2.10 -17.62
C ALA A 235 8.90 -3.19 -16.86
N THR A 236 10.18 -2.92 -16.56
CA THR A 236 11.06 -3.87 -15.87
C THR A 236 10.75 -4.02 -14.37
N ASP A 237 10.04 -3.08 -13.78
CA ASP A 237 9.72 -3.04 -12.35
C ASP A 237 8.44 -3.86 -12.03
N PHE A 238 7.54 -4.01 -12.99
CA PHE A 238 6.27 -4.76 -12.82
C PHE A 238 6.42 -6.29 -12.89
N ARG A 239 7.63 -6.84 -13.08
CA ARG A 239 7.86 -8.28 -13.28
C ARG A 239 7.25 -9.18 -12.19
N GLY A 240 7.23 -8.69 -10.95
CA GLY A 240 6.73 -9.47 -9.82
C GLY A 240 5.22 -9.42 -9.65
N MET A 241 4.58 -8.28 -9.95
CA MET A 241 3.18 -7.98 -9.61
C MET A 241 2.31 -7.67 -10.83
N GLY A 242 2.84 -7.86 -12.04
CA GLY A 242 2.09 -7.67 -13.29
C GLY A 242 1.43 -6.30 -13.40
N ILE A 243 0.28 -6.27 -14.07
CA ILE A 243 -0.51 -5.06 -14.24
C ILE A 243 -1.17 -4.62 -12.92
N GLN A 244 -1.40 -5.53 -11.96
CA GLN A 244 -1.93 -5.19 -10.63
C GLN A 244 -1.08 -4.13 -9.93
N GLY A 245 0.26 -4.22 -10.03
CA GLY A 245 1.15 -3.22 -9.43
C GLY A 245 0.99 -1.82 -10.03
N LEU A 246 0.61 -1.73 -11.32
CA LEU A 246 0.30 -0.46 -11.98
C LEU A 246 -1.11 0.02 -11.60
N ASP A 247 -2.09 -0.88 -11.59
CA ASP A 247 -3.48 -0.57 -11.24
C ASP A 247 -3.60 -0.02 -9.82
N ASP A 248 -2.91 -0.61 -8.84
CA ASP A 248 -2.91 -0.13 -7.45
C ASP A 248 -2.27 1.26 -7.33
N LEU A 249 -1.13 1.50 -7.98
CA LEU A 249 -0.47 2.81 -8.01
C LEU A 249 -1.37 3.87 -8.63
N LEU A 250 -1.99 3.55 -9.77
CA LEU A 250 -2.89 4.45 -10.48
C LEU A 250 -4.14 4.72 -9.65
N PHE A 251 -4.75 3.70 -9.06
CA PHE A 251 -5.90 3.84 -8.18
C PHE A 251 -5.61 4.81 -7.05
N PHE A 252 -4.46 4.68 -6.38
CA PHE A 252 -4.08 5.60 -5.29
C PHE A 252 -3.90 7.03 -5.78
N ALA A 253 -3.20 7.22 -6.91
CA ALA A 253 -2.99 8.54 -7.49
C ALA A 253 -4.29 9.21 -7.99
N GLU A 254 -5.28 8.41 -8.42
CA GLU A 254 -6.55 8.89 -8.92
C GLU A 254 -7.56 9.21 -7.81
N HIS A 255 -7.72 8.30 -6.83
CA HIS A 255 -8.73 8.43 -5.77
C HIS A 255 -8.27 9.30 -4.61
N TYR A 256 -6.96 9.32 -4.34
CA TYR A 256 -6.35 10.08 -3.24
C TYR A 256 -5.19 10.98 -3.70
N PRO A 257 -5.41 11.86 -4.70
CA PRO A 257 -4.33 12.60 -5.36
C PRO A 257 -3.54 13.53 -4.44
N ALA A 258 -4.17 14.07 -3.39
CA ALA A 258 -3.48 14.90 -2.41
C ALA A 258 -2.52 14.07 -1.54
N HIS A 259 -2.97 12.90 -1.08
CA HIS A 259 -2.16 11.98 -0.28
C HIS A 259 -1.03 11.37 -1.12
N ALA A 260 -1.34 10.87 -2.32
CA ALA A 260 -0.33 10.27 -3.20
C ALA A 260 0.81 11.27 -3.53
N ARG A 261 0.47 12.54 -3.81
CA ARG A 261 1.47 13.59 -4.07
C ARG A 261 2.25 14.00 -2.82
N SER A 262 1.60 14.16 -1.67
CA SER A 262 2.30 14.46 -0.42
C SER A 262 3.26 13.33 -0.02
N ILE A 263 2.85 12.07 -0.14
CA ILE A 263 3.71 10.91 0.09
C ILE A 263 4.86 10.87 -0.92
N LEU A 264 4.61 11.22 -2.19
CA LEU A 264 5.67 11.31 -3.19
C LEU A 264 6.68 12.44 -2.89
N GLU A 265 6.22 13.57 -2.34
CA GLU A 265 7.10 14.65 -1.87
C GLU A 265 7.98 14.16 -0.71
N HIS A 266 7.40 13.48 0.29
CA HIS A 266 8.15 12.84 1.38
C HIS A 266 9.17 11.83 0.85
N ALA A 267 8.75 10.96 -0.06
CA ALA A 267 9.60 9.95 -0.68
C ALA A 267 10.79 10.55 -1.47
N ASN A 268 10.67 11.80 -1.91
CA ASN A 268 11.72 12.53 -2.61
C ASN A 268 12.57 13.44 -1.71
N ASP A 269 12.19 13.62 -0.44
CA ASP A 269 12.99 14.38 0.51
C ASP A 269 14.37 13.71 0.71
N PRO A 270 15.49 14.45 0.62
CA PRO A 270 16.84 13.86 0.70
C PRO A 270 17.16 13.10 1.99
N LEU A 271 16.53 13.45 3.11
CA LEU A 271 16.73 12.80 4.41
C LEU A 271 15.83 11.58 4.57
N GLN A 272 14.60 11.68 4.05
CA GLN A 272 13.52 10.69 4.17
C GLN A 272 13.35 9.79 2.94
N TRP A 273 14.25 9.90 1.96
CA TRP A 273 14.10 9.33 0.63
C TRP A 273 13.77 7.84 0.62
N TYR A 274 12.79 7.46 -0.22
CA TYR A 274 12.55 6.08 -0.65
C TYR A 274 11.96 6.04 -2.07
N PRO A 275 12.10 4.93 -2.81
CA PRO A 275 11.58 4.84 -4.18
C PRO A 275 10.06 4.61 -4.18
N PHE A 276 9.26 5.68 -4.31
CA PHE A 276 7.79 5.64 -4.24
C PHE A 276 7.16 4.49 -5.04
N ALA A 277 7.37 4.40 -6.35
CA ALA A 277 6.75 3.36 -7.18
C ALA A 277 7.17 1.93 -6.77
N ILE A 278 8.44 1.70 -6.44
CA ILE A 278 8.93 0.38 -6.03
C ILE A 278 8.39 -0.03 -4.67
N VAL A 279 8.28 0.92 -3.74
CA VAL A 279 7.60 0.69 -2.47
C VAL A 279 6.13 0.36 -2.70
N GLY A 280 5.45 1.12 -3.56
CA GLY A 280 4.06 0.85 -3.94
C GLY A 280 3.87 -0.57 -4.51
N ILE A 281 4.69 -1.00 -5.47
CA ILE A 281 4.63 -2.36 -6.03
C ILE A 281 4.88 -3.43 -4.95
N ASN A 282 5.78 -3.18 -4.00
CA ASN A 282 6.00 -4.09 -2.88
C ASN A 282 4.82 -4.13 -1.89
N ILE A 283 4.09 -3.02 -1.74
CA ILE A 283 2.86 -2.97 -0.95
C ILE A 283 1.75 -3.76 -1.65
N THR A 284 1.62 -3.69 -2.98
CA THR A 284 0.72 -4.57 -3.75
C THR A 284 1.00 -6.03 -3.44
N LYS A 285 2.29 -6.43 -3.46
CA LYS A 285 2.70 -7.79 -3.08
C LYS A 285 2.29 -8.15 -1.66
N PHE A 286 2.50 -7.25 -0.71
CA PHE A 286 2.11 -7.50 0.67
C PHE A 286 0.59 -7.61 0.83
N ASN A 287 -0.18 -6.76 0.17
CA ASN A 287 -1.64 -6.81 0.17
C ASN A 287 -2.16 -8.13 -0.41
N TYR A 288 -1.64 -8.52 -1.59
CA TYR A 288 -1.91 -9.82 -2.20
C TYR A 288 -1.66 -10.98 -1.22
N GLN A 289 -0.49 -11.00 -0.55
CA GLN A 289 -0.15 -12.04 0.42
C GLN A 289 -1.14 -12.10 1.60
N LEU A 290 -1.73 -10.97 2.01
CA LEU A 290 -2.76 -10.95 3.06
C LEU A 290 -4.07 -11.59 2.58
N VAL A 291 -4.45 -11.39 1.32
CA VAL A 291 -5.64 -12.05 0.72
C VAL A 291 -5.37 -13.54 0.53
N GLU A 292 -4.26 -13.90 -0.11
CA GLU A 292 -3.85 -15.29 -0.37
C GLU A 292 -3.78 -16.12 0.91
N SER A 293 -3.20 -15.56 1.98
CA SER A 293 -3.10 -16.23 3.28
C SER A 293 -4.38 -16.11 4.15
N LYS A 294 -5.47 -15.56 3.60
CA LYS A 294 -6.76 -15.34 4.28
C LYS A 294 -6.65 -14.48 5.55
N LYS A 295 -5.63 -13.63 5.65
CA LYS A 295 -5.42 -12.69 6.77
C LYS A 295 -6.22 -11.40 6.61
N LEU A 296 -6.60 -11.03 5.39
CA LEU A 296 -7.47 -9.87 5.10
C LEU A 296 -8.97 -10.23 5.13
N GLN A 297 -9.31 -11.49 5.36
CA GLN A 297 -10.67 -12.02 5.16
C GLN A 297 -11.76 -11.27 5.95
N LEU A 298 -11.48 -10.89 7.20
CA LEU A 298 -12.43 -10.12 8.02
C LEU A 298 -12.70 -8.73 7.45
N TYR A 299 -11.67 -8.06 6.92
CA TYR A 299 -11.82 -6.76 6.28
C TYR A 299 -12.67 -6.90 5.02
N LEU A 300 -12.40 -7.91 4.18
CA LEU A 300 -13.18 -8.14 2.95
C LEU A 300 -14.67 -8.45 3.25
N PHE A 301 -14.95 -9.19 4.32
CA PHE A 301 -16.33 -9.50 4.71
C PHE A 301 -17.09 -8.32 5.32
N GLU A 302 -16.40 -7.30 5.82
CA GLU A 302 -17.01 -6.07 6.35
C GLU A 302 -17.18 -5.01 5.25
N TYR A 303 -16.15 -4.81 4.42
CA TYR A 303 -16.07 -3.65 3.52
C TYR A 303 -16.28 -4.00 2.03
N GLY A 304 -16.18 -5.26 1.64
CA GLY A 304 -16.39 -5.69 0.25
C GLY A 304 -15.45 -6.82 -0.18
N THR A 305 -15.97 -7.72 -1.02
CA THR A 305 -15.21 -8.82 -1.64
C THR A 305 -14.93 -8.54 -3.11
N ASP A 306 -14.60 -7.30 -3.43
CA ASP A 306 -14.33 -6.80 -4.78
C ASP A 306 -12.94 -6.14 -4.88
N GLU A 307 -12.53 -5.83 -6.12
CA GLU A 307 -11.24 -5.20 -6.42
C GLU A 307 -11.08 -3.84 -5.76
N ARG A 308 -12.19 -3.09 -5.60
CA ARG A 308 -12.15 -1.79 -4.95
C ARG A 308 -11.74 -1.93 -3.49
N ALA A 309 -12.36 -2.84 -2.72
CA ALA A 309 -11.96 -3.07 -1.33
C ALA A 309 -10.47 -3.46 -1.22
N PHE A 310 -9.96 -4.25 -2.16
CA PHE A 310 -8.53 -4.57 -2.23
C PHE A 310 -7.66 -3.31 -2.41
N GLN A 311 -8.01 -2.44 -3.36
CA GLN A 311 -7.26 -1.22 -3.69
C GLN A 311 -7.40 -0.14 -2.60
N GLU A 312 -8.54 -0.05 -1.93
CA GLU A 312 -8.72 0.83 -0.76
C GLU A 312 -7.78 0.41 0.38
N PHE A 313 -7.65 -0.90 0.64
CA PHE A 313 -6.71 -1.40 1.64
C PHE A 313 -5.24 -1.18 1.21
N TYR A 314 -4.93 -1.26 -0.09
CA TYR A 314 -3.63 -0.87 -0.63
C TYR A 314 -3.29 0.59 -0.29
N CYS A 315 -4.21 1.52 -0.53
CA CYS A 315 -4.02 2.94 -0.22
C CYS A 315 -3.75 3.16 1.27
N TYR A 316 -4.52 2.48 2.13
CA TYR A 316 -4.30 2.48 3.58
C TYR A 316 -2.91 1.96 3.97
N LEU A 317 -2.47 0.84 3.38
CA LEU A 317 -1.13 0.29 3.65
C LEU A 317 -0.02 1.25 3.21
N PHE A 318 -0.17 1.92 2.07
CA PHE A 318 0.81 2.90 1.60
C PHE A 318 0.86 4.11 2.52
N TYR A 319 -0.29 4.65 2.91
CA TYR A 319 -0.35 5.72 3.89
C TYR A 319 0.32 5.34 5.21
N LYS A 320 0.02 4.15 5.76
CA LYS A 320 0.65 3.67 7.01
C LYS A 320 2.15 3.40 6.85
N PHE A 321 2.59 2.94 5.69
CA PHE A 321 4.01 2.79 5.39
C PHE A 321 4.74 4.14 5.45
N ASP A 322 4.20 5.17 4.78
CA ASP A 322 4.80 6.51 4.77
C ASP A 322 4.90 7.09 6.19
N GLN A 323 3.80 7.04 6.95
CA GLN A 323 3.79 7.52 8.34
C GLN A 323 4.84 6.81 9.22
N PHE A 324 4.93 5.48 9.10
CA PHE A 324 5.92 4.70 9.81
C PHE A 324 7.35 5.04 9.39
N TRP A 325 7.58 5.23 8.09
CA TRP A 325 8.88 5.57 7.53
C TRP A 325 9.34 6.94 8.02
N MET A 326 8.49 7.97 7.92
CA MET A 326 8.77 9.31 8.44
C MET A 326 9.15 9.27 9.92
N PHE A 327 8.37 8.56 10.74
CA PHE A 327 8.63 8.43 12.17
C PHE A 327 9.98 7.77 12.46
N THR A 328 10.26 6.63 11.83
CA THR A 328 11.47 5.84 12.07
C THR A 328 12.73 6.62 11.69
N VAL A 329 12.72 7.32 10.56
CA VAL A 329 13.89 8.10 10.13
C VAL A 329 14.06 9.33 11.03
N MET A 330 12.98 9.99 11.48
CA MET A 330 13.08 11.07 12.47
C MET A 330 13.73 10.60 13.78
N GLU A 331 13.33 9.44 14.32
CA GLU A 331 13.95 8.86 15.53
C GLU A 331 15.44 8.56 15.34
N PHE A 332 15.81 8.03 14.17
CA PHE A 332 17.21 7.72 13.85
C PHE A 332 18.06 8.99 13.79
N GLU A 333 17.61 10.02 13.05
CA GLU A 333 18.35 11.28 12.93
C GLU A 333 18.44 12.02 14.28
N THR A 334 17.38 11.94 15.12
CA THR A 334 17.40 12.49 16.48
C THR A 334 18.43 11.76 17.37
N SER A 335 18.42 10.43 17.33
CA SER A 335 19.37 9.61 18.09
C SER A 335 20.81 9.86 17.66
N LYS A 336 21.04 10.03 16.36
CA LYS A 336 22.35 10.39 15.80
C LYS A 336 22.79 11.78 16.25
N ALA A 337 21.90 12.78 16.22
CA ALA A 337 22.20 14.12 16.70
C ALA A 337 22.60 14.13 18.19
N ILE A 338 21.88 13.38 19.04
CA ILE A 338 22.21 13.22 20.46
C ILE A 338 23.59 12.55 20.63
N PHE A 339 23.88 11.50 19.86
CA PHE A 339 25.18 10.83 19.90
C PHE A 339 26.33 11.75 19.47
N ASP A 340 26.14 12.51 18.40
CA ASP A 340 27.14 13.46 17.87
C ASP A 340 27.39 14.64 18.84
N VAL A 341 26.39 15.04 19.63
CA VAL A 341 26.52 16.05 20.70
C VAL A 341 27.27 15.48 21.90
N ASN A 342 27.04 14.22 22.27
CA ASN A 342 27.67 13.60 23.44
C ASN A 342 29.09 13.06 23.18
N THR A 343 29.55 13.07 21.93
CA THR A 343 30.89 12.60 21.52
C THR A 343 31.85 13.73 21.13
N ARG A 344 31.42 14.99 21.27
CA ARG A 344 32.25 16.20 21.19
C ARG A 344 32.44 16.78 22.59
#